data_AF-A0A5C7P5F9-F1
#
_entry.id   AF-A0A5C7P5F9-F1
#
_cell.length_a   1.000
_cell.length_b   1.000
_cell.length_c   1.000
_cell.angle_alpha   90.00
_cell.angle_beta   90.00
_cell.angle_gamma   90.00
#
_symmetry.space_group_name_H-M   'P 1'
#
loop_
_entity.id
_entity.type
_entity.pdbx_description
1 polymer ?
#
loop_
_entity_poly.entity_id
_entity_poly.type
_entity_poly.pdbx_seq_one_letter_code
_entity_poly.pdbx_strand_id
1 'polypeptide(L)'
;MSHWKKFMDKELLGAHDLDGRDVTVVIVEVSGGEINNGTKKNKKPIAVLASSSGRKLDKRLALNATNCKTLEQLAGSPDVDKWRGMAIVLYGTTTNFGGQTVDCVRIRPYPPKPSKKGEAPQPELAASDADVPVAEGGGANA
;
A
#
# COMPACT_ATOMS: atom_id res chain seq x y z
N MET A 1 10.95 9.57 -18.69
CA MET A 1 12.27 10.23 -18.61
C MET A 1 13.09 9.49 -17.57
N SER A 2 14.15 8.79 -17.96
CA SER A 2 14.95 7.98 -17.02
C SER A 2 15.75 8.89 -16.08
N HIS A 3 15.38 8.89 -14.80
CA HIS A 3 16.05 9.68 -13.77
C HIS A 3 17.43 9.08 -13.44
N TRP A 4 18.50 9.86 -13.41
CA TRP A 4 19.88 9.37 -13.18
C TRP A 4 20.03 8.51 -11.90
N LYS A 5 19.26 8.82 -10.84
CA LYS A 5 19.16 8.00 -9.61
C LYS A 5 18.75 6.53 -9.84
N LYS A 6 18.11 6.19 -10.97
CA LYS A 6 17.79 4.79 -11.37
C LYS A 6 19.05 3.97 -11.67
N PHE A 7 20.12 4.62 -12.11
CA PHE A 7 21.42 4.00 -12.41
C PHE A 7 22.35 3.93 -11.20
N MET A 8 21.95 4.53 -10.07
CA MET A 8 22.60 4.24 -8.80
C MET A 8 21.91 3.02 -8.22
N ASP A 9 22.49 1.83 -8.44
CA ASP A 9 22.03 0.53 -7.92
C ASP A 9 21.71 0.61 -6.42
N LYS A 10 20.47 0.98 -6.13
CA LYS A 10 19.91 1.00 -4.78
C LYS A 10 18.96 -0.17 -4.72
N GLU A 11 19.32 -1.12 -3.86
CA GLU A 11 18.47 -2.23 -3.43
C GLU A 11 17.11 -1.76 -2.85
N LEU A 12 16.99 -0.45 -2.61
CA LEU A 12 15.82 0.22 -2.06
C LEU A 12 15.04 0.98 -3.12
N LEU A 13 13.72 0.80 -3.10
CA LEU A 13 12.74 1.48 -3.94
C LEU A 13 12.69 2.98 -3.61
N GLY A 14 12.91 3.82 -4.63
CA GLY A 14 12.82 5.27 -4.52
C GLY A 14 11.61 5.86 -5.25
N ALA A 15 11.30 7.13 -4.98
CA ALA A 15 10.21 7.85 -5.67
C ALA A 15 10.40 7.90 -7.19
N HIS A 16 11.67 7.91 -7.63
CA HIS A 16 12.02 7.88 -9.05
C HIS A 16 11.62 6.56 -9.73
N ASP A 17 11.53 5.44 -9.00
CA ASP A 17 11.10 4.15 -9.56
C ASP A 17 9.60 4.12 -9.88
N LEU A 18 8.82 4.97 -9.21
CA LEU A 18 7.38 5.06 -9.40
C LEU A 18 7.02 5.92 -10.62
N ASP A 19 7.96 6.71 -11.15
CA ASP A 19 7.74 7.66 -12.26
C ASP A 19 6.50 8.55 -12.04
N GLY A 20 6.22 8.92 -10.78
CA GLY A 20 5.06 9.73 -10.40
C GLY A 20 3.71 9.01 -10.45
N ARG A 21 3.70 7.67 -10.61
CA ARG A 21 2.48 6.86 -10.64
C ARG A 21 2.19 6.21 -9.30
N ASP A 22 0.91 5.94 -9.06
CA ASP A 22 0.45 5.11 -7.96
C ASP A 22 0.66 3.64 -8.34
N VAL A 23 1.45 2.91 -7.55
CA VAL A 23 1.78 1.50 -7.79
C VAL A 23 1.22 0.66 -6.65
N THR A 24 0.41 -0.34 -7.00
CA THR A 24 -0.11 -1.31 -6.04
C THR A 24 0.89 -2.45 -5.86
N VAL A 25 1.26 -2.74 -4.63
CA VAL A 25 2.16 -3.83 -4.25
C VAL A 25 1.64 -4.57 -3.04
N VAL A 26 2.09 -5.79 -2.83
CA VAL A 26 1.77 -6.61 -1.66
C VAL A 26 3.01 -6.71 -0.77
N ILE A 27 2.85 -6.53 0.54
CA ILE A 27 3.93 -6.75 1.50
C ILE A 27 4.12 -8.26 1.68
N VAL A 28 5.30 -8.77 1.36
CA VAL A 28 5.62 -10.20 1.53
C VAL A 28 6.18 -10.49 2.91
N GLU A 29 7.02 -9.57 3.40
CA GLU A 29 7.75 -9.71 4.66
C GLU A 29 8.28 -8.34 5.07
N VAL A 30 8.42 -8.11 6.38
CA VAL A 30 9.11 -6.94 6.93
C VAL A 30 10.18 -7.44 7.90
N SER A 31 11.42 -7.04 7.67
CA SER A 31 12.55 -7.41 8.52
C SER A 31 13.40 -6.19 8.88
N GLY A 32 14.11 -6.24 10.01
CA GLY A 32 15.04 -5.18 10.39
C GLY A 32 16.27 -5.19 9.49
N GLY A 33 16.59 -4.06 8.85
CA GLY A 33 17.78 -3.93 8.02
C GLY A 33 18.60 -2.67 8.32
N GLU A 34 19.87 -2.69 7.92
CA GLU A 34 20.76 -1.54 8.02
C GLU A 34 20.78 -0.79 6.69
N ILE A 35 20.46 0.50 6.73
CA ILE A 35 20.57 1.38 5.56
C ILE A 35 21.76 2.29 5.76
N ASN A 36 22.72 2.20 4.83
CA ASN A 36 23.85 3.12 4.76
C ASN A 36 23.42 4.38 4.02
N ASN A 37 23.17 5.46 4.76
CA ASN A 37 22.93 6.77 4.18
C ASN A 37 24.23 7.60 4.24
N GLY A 38 25.25 7.13 3.51
CA GLY A 38 26.60 7.69 3.57
C GLY A 38 27.36 7.20 4.81
N THR A 39 27.44 8.04 5.85
CA THR A 39 28.36 7.87 7.00
C THR A 39 27.71 7.27 8.25
N LYS A 40 26.38 7.23 8.32
CA LYS A 40 25.64 6.66 9.47
C LYS A 40 24.82 5.45 9.05
N LYS A 41 25.05 4.33 9.73
CA LYS A 41 24.19 3.15 9.71
C LYS A 41 22.92 3.48 10.48
N ASN A 42 21.78 3.46 9.81
CA ASN A 42 20.48 3.56 10.46
C ASN A 42 19.75 2.23 10.33
N LYS A 43 19.35 1.66 11.46
CA LYS A 43 18.46 0.50 11.50
C LYS A 43 17.05 0.97 11.14
N LYS A 44 16.49 0.42 10.07
CA LYS A 44 15.11 0.67 9.66
C LYS A 44 14.44 -0.64 9.27
N PRO A 45 13.12 -0.77 9.47
CA PRO A 45 12.39 -1.88 8.90
C PRO A 45 12.45 -1.82 7.36
N ILE A 46 12.72 -2.94 6.73
CA ILE A 46 12.77 -3.13 5.28
C ILE A 46 11.66 -4.09 4.90
N ALA A 47 10.73 -3.62 4.07
CA ALA A 47 9.65 -4.42 3.53
C ALA A 47 10.05 -5.03 2.17
N VAL A 48 9.92 -6.33 2.05
CA VAL A 48 9.96 -7.04 0.76
C VAL A 48 8.59 -6.90 0.11
N LEU A 49 8.57 -6.46 -1.14
CA LEU A 49 7.34 -6.20 -1.89
C LEU A 49 7.17 -7.23 -3.00
N ALA A 50 5.92 -7.54 -3.34
CA ALA A 50 5.53 -8.28 -4.53
C ALA A 50 4.55 -7.48 -5.38
N SER A 51 4.55 -7.73 -6.68
CA SER A 51 3.54 -7.22 -7.60
C SER A 51 2.21 -7.89 -7.32
N SER A 52 1.12 -7.34 -7.88
CA SER A 52 -0.21 -7.96 -7.85
C SER A 52 -0.23 -9.37 -8.45
N SER A 53 0.74 -9.72 -9.29
CA SER A 53 0.90 -11.05 -9.88
C SER A 53 1.70 -12.02 -8.99
N GLY A 54 2.03 -11.64 -7.76
CA GLY A 54 2.81 -12.45 -6.82
C GLY A 54 4.32 -12.51 -7.10
N ARG A 55 4.84 -11.75 -8.08
CA ARG A 55 6.28 -11.71 -8.35
C ARG A 55 6.95 -10.76 -7.35
N LYS A 56 7.95 -11.26 -6.61
CA LYS A 56 8.78 -10.41 -5.74
C LYS A 56 9.48 -9.32 -6.56
N LEU A 57 9.46 -8.10 -6.05
CA LEU A 57 10.21 -6.99 -6.63
C LEU A 57 11.68 -7.13 -6.23
N ASP A 58 12.58 -6.82 -7.17
CA ASP A 58 14.02 -6.78 -6.89
C ASP A 58 14.39 -5.69 -5.87
N LYS A 59 13.57 -4.63 -5.81
CA LYS A 59 13.73 -3.50 -4.89
C LYS A 59 12.86 -3.66 -3.66
N ARG A 60 13.45 -3.40 -2.49
CA ARG A 60 12.78 -3.43 -1.18
C ARG A 60 12.39 -2.03 -0.74
N LEU A 61 11.40 -1.89 0.13
CA LEU A 61 11.00 -0.58 0.64
C LEU A 61 11.53 -0.36 2.06
N ALA A 62 12.36 0.67 2.22
CA ALA A 62 12.74 1.16 3.53
C ALA A 62 11.56 1.89 4.19
N LEU A 63 11.03 1.33 5.28
CA LEU A 63 9.93 1.93 6.00
C LEU A 63 10.44 3.06 6.91
N ASN A 64 9.94 4.27 6.64
CA ASN A 64 10.09 5.40 7.55
C ASN A 64 8.93 5.43 8.56
N ALA A 65 9.07 6.21 9.63
CA ALA A 65 8.07 6.28 10.70
C ALA A 65 6.66 6.65 10.21
N THR A 66 6.54 7.52 9.21
CA THR A 66 5.22 7.86 8.64
C THR A 66 4.61 6.68 7.90
N ASN A 67 5.41 5.94 7.10
CA ASN A 67 4.94 4.77 6.37
C ASN A 67 4.50 3.67 7.36
N CYS A 68 5.26 3.46 8.44
CA CYS A 68 4.86 2.54 9.52
C CYS A 68 3.52 2.95 10.15
N LYS A 69 3.32 4.25 10.47
CA LYS A 69 2.05 4.75 11.01
C LYS A 69 0.87 4.51 10.06
N THR A 70 1.08 4.68 8.76
CA THR A 70 0.04 4.39 7.76
C THR A 70 -0.26 2.89 7.69
N LEU A 71 0.75 2.03 7.77
CA LEU A 71 0.54 0.57 7.82
C LEU A 71 -0.17 0.14 9.09
N GLU A 72 0.20 0.69 10.24
CA GLU A 72 -0.47 0.46 11.51
C GLU A 72 -1.96 0.82 11.45
N GLN A 73 -2.29 1.97 10.84
CA GLN A 73 -3.67 2.39 10.63
C GLN A 73 -4.44 1.45 9.70
N LEU A 74 -3.82 1.01 8.60
CA LEU A 74 -4.44 0.10 7.64
C LEU A 74 -4.60 -1.32 8.19
N ALA A 75 -3.64 -1.80 8.97
CA ALA A 75 -3.64 -3.14 9.57
C ALA A 75 -4.45 -3.21 10.87
N GLY A 76 -4.78 -2.05 11.46
CA GLY A 76 -5.35 -1.94 12.79
C GLY A 76 -4.41 -2.44 13.90
N SER A 77 -3.11 -2.57 13.62
CA SER A 77 -2.14 -3.13 14.56
C SER A 77 -0.71 -2.68 14.24
N PRO A 78 0.12 -2.36 15.26
CA PRO A 78 1.54 -2.05 15.08
C PRO A 78 2.40 -3.31 14.81
N ASP A 79 1.79 -4.48 14.88
CA ASP A 79 2.45 -5.76 14.64
C ASP A 79 2.78 -5.95 13.15
N VAL A 80 4.07 -6.04 12.84
CA VAL A 80 4.59 -6.15 11.48
C VAL A 80 4.21 -7.48 10.81
N ASP A 81 3.97 -8.53 11.58
CA ASP A 81 3.56 -9.83 11.04
C ASP A 81 2.16 -9.74 10.42
N LYS A 82 1.30 -8.88 10.96
CA LYS A 82 -0.04 -8.62 10.40
C LYS A 82 -0.01 -7.80 9.13
N TRP A 83 1.11 -7.16 8.81
CA TRP A 83 1.26 -6.39 7.58
C TRP A 83 1.55 -7.30 6.38
N ARG A 84 1.96 -8.55 6.62
CA ARG A 84 2.22 -9.55 5.59
C ARG A 84 0.94 -9.90 4.83
N GLY A 85 1.04 -9.92 3.51
CA GLY A 85 -0.06 -10.18 2.59
C GLY A 85 -0.95 -8.97 2.31
N MET A 86 -0.74 -7.84 3.00
CA MET A 86 -1.52 -6.63 2.73
C MET A 86 -1.13 -5.99 1.41
N ALA A 87 -2.13 -5.65 0.61
CA ALA A 87 -1.96 -4.84 -0.59
C ALA A 87 -1.98 -3.35 -0.21
N ILE A 88 -0.99 -2.60 -0.70
CA ILE A 88 -0.78 -1.18 -0.42
C ILE A 88 -0.52 -0.42 -1.71
N VAL A 89 -0.84 0.88 -1.71
CA VAL A 89 -0.55 1.78 -2.84
C VAL A 89 0.62 2.70 -2.49
N LEU A 90 1.68 2.61 -3.27
CA LEU A 90 2.85 3.47 -3.18
C LEU A 90 2.75 4.63 -4.15
N TYR A 91 3.12 5.83 -3.71
CA TYR A 91 3.24 6.99 -4.57
C TYR A 91 4.51 7.79 -4.23
N GLY A 92 5.10 8.41 -5.26
CA GLY A 92 6.26 9.29 -5.12
C GLY A 92 5.81 10.70 -4.74
N THR A 93 6.49 11.31 -3.76
CA THR A 93 6.28 12.70 -3.38
C THR A 93 7.59 13.31 -2.87
N THR A 94 7.57 14.58 -2.49
CA THR A 94 8.71 15.28 -1.89
C THR A 94 8.45 15.58 -0.42
N THR A 95 9.49 15.51 0.40
CA THR A 95 9.44 15.90 1.83
C THR A 95 10.62 16.79 2.15
N ASN A 96 10.46 17.70 3.12
CA ASN A 96 11.60 18.44 3.65
C ASN A 96 12.35 17.55 4.66
N PHE A 97 13.65 17.36 4.47
CA PHE A 97 14.52 16.63 5.38
C PHE A 97 15.83 17.40 5.51
N GLY A 98 16.18 17.82 6.74
CA GLY A 98 17.40 18.58 7.00
C GLY A 98 17.47 19.93 6.27
N GLY A 99 16.32 20.58 6.05
CA GLY A 99 16.24 21.86 5.33
C GLY A 99 16.22 21.74 3.80
N GLN A 100 16.35 20.53 3.25
CA GLN A 100 16.31 20.28 1.82
C GLN A 100 15.06 19.51 1.40
N THR A 101 14.52 19.85 0.23
CA THR A 101 13.42 19.08 -0.39
C THR A 101 14.01 17.84 -1.05
N VAL A 102 13.60 16.66 -0.58
CA VAL A 102 14.05 15.36 -1.09
C VAL A 102 12.87 14.50 -1.54
N ASP A 103 13.09 13.71 -2.59
CA ASP A 103 12.08 12.75 -3.06
C ASP A 103 11.95 11.58 -2.08
N CYS A 104 10.72 11.18 -1.77
CA CYS A 104 10.40 10.06 -0.90
C CYS A 104 9.19 9.26 -1.39
N VAL A 105 9.11 8.00 -0.97
CA VAL A 105 7.97 7.11 -1.23
C VAL A 105 7.05 7.12 -0.02
N ARG A 106 5.75 7.30 -0.27
CA ARG A 106 4.69 7.27 0.74
C ARG A 106 3.66 6.20 0.40
N ILE A 107 2.98 5.73 1.44
CA ILE A 107 1.88 4.77 1.35
C ILE A 107 0.57 5.56 1.40
N ARG A 108 -0.40 5.25 0.53
CA ARG A 108 -1.74 5.85 0.62
C ARG A 108 -2.46 5.34 1.88
N PRO A 109 -3.22 6.19 2.59
CA PRO A 109 -3.94 5.80 3.82
C PRO A 109 -5.24 5.04 3.54
N TYR A 110 -5.39 4.47 2.35
CA TYR A 110 -6.55 3.68 1.95
C TYR A 110 -6.07 2.42 1.22
N PRO A 111 -6.79 1.30 1.35
CA PRO A 111 -6.48 0.09 0.61
C PRO A 111 -6.55 0.36 -0.90
N PRO A 112 -5.80 -0.39 -1.72
CA PRO A 112 -5.89 -0.26 -3.17
C PRO A 112 -7.33 -0.44 -3.61
N LYS A 113 -7.83 0.51 -4.40
CA LYS A 113 -9.08 0.31 -5.13
C LYS A 113 -8.90 -0.90 -6.04
N PRO A 114 -9.90 -1.80 -6.16
CA PRO A 114 -9.84 -2.88 -7.13
C PRO A 114 -9.64 -2.24 -8.51
N SER A 115 -8.43 -2.36 -9.04
CA SER A 115 -8.10 -1.81 -10.34
C SER A 115 -8.63 -2.81 -11.35
N LYS A 116 -9.60 -2.40 -12.17
CA LYS A 116 -9.97 -3.10 -13.40
C LYS A 116 -8.77 -3.09 -14.35
N LYS A 117 -7.79 -3.95 -14.09
CA LYS A 117 -6.79 -4.42 -15.07
C LYS A 117 -6.21 -5.74 -14.57
N GLY A 118 -6.91 -6.81 -14.94
CA GLY A 118 -6.62 -8.19 -14.57
C GLY A 118 -7.84 -8.82 -13.91
N GLU A 119 -8.80 -9.26 -14.72
CA GLU A 119 -9.99 -9.96 -14.26
C GLU A 119 -9.62 -11.32 -13.64
N ALA A 120 -10.03 -11.52 -12.40
CA ALA A 120 -10.62 -12.76 -11.92
C ALA A 120 -11.79 -12.38 -10.99
N PRO A 121 -12.98 -12.96 -11.18
CA PRO A 121 -14.22 -12.49 -10.56
C PRO A 121 -14.22 -12.82 -9.07
N GLN A 122 -14.47 -11.81 -8.24
CA GLN A 122 -14.93 -12.05 -6.88
C GLN A 122 -16.42 -12.39 -6.96
N PRO A 123 -16.91 -13.47 -6.33
CA PRO A 123 -18.35 -13.67 -6.19
C PRO A 123 -18.90 -12.49 -5.40
N GLU A 124 -19.68 -11.68 -6.10
CA GLU A 124 -20.51 -10.61 -5.56
C GLU A 124 -21.43 -11.23 -4.53
N LEU A 125 -21.17 -10.95 -3.26
CA LEU A 125 -22.05 -11.32 -2.16
C LEU A 125 -23.34 -10.54 -2.41
N ALA A 126 -24.37 -11.25 -2.89
CA ALA A 126 -25.69 -10.71 -3.16
C ALA A 126 -26.17 -9.91 -1.95
N ALA A 127 -26.35 -8.61 -2.14
CA ALA A 127 -27.28 -7.84 -1.35
C ALA A 127 -28.66 -8.48 -1.56
N SER A 128 -29.20 -9.10 -0.52
CA SER A 128 -30.63 -9.40 -0.47
C SER A 128 -31.31 -8.13 0.00
N ASP A 129 -31.95 -7.47 -0.96
CA ASP A 129 -32.82 -6.34 -0.71
C ASP A 129 -33.95 -6.70 0.24
N ALA A 130 -34.28 -5.72 1.08
CA ALA A 130 -35.43 -5.72 1.94
C ALA A 130 -36.72 -5.85 1.12
N ASP A 131 -37.56 -6.82 1.46
CA ASP A 131 -39.00 -6.78 1.19
C ASP A 131 -39.72 -6.80 2.54
N VAL A 132 -40.10 -5.61 3.01
CA VAL A 132 -41.19 -5.45 3.97
C VAL A 132 -42.14 -4.45 3.37
N PRO A 133 -43.36 -4.90 3.03
CA PRO A 133 -44.53 -4.09 3.33
C PRO A 133 -45.62 -4.98 3.94
N VAL A 134 -45.74 -4.98 5.28
CA VAL A 134 -47.02 -5.28 5.93
C VAL A 134 -47.81 -3.97 5.96
N ALA A 135 -48.81 -3.88 5.09
CA ALA A 135 -49.87 -2.90 5.17
C ALA A 135 -51.20 -3.67 5.20
N GLU A 136 -51.63 -4.06 6.40
CA GLU A 136 -53.01 -4.48 6.63
C GLU A 136 -53.85 -3.25 6.91
N GLY A 137 -54.80 -2.98 6.01
CA GLY A 137 -55.80 -1.94 6.15
C GLY A 137 -57.09 -2.32 5.42
N GLY A 138 -58.06 -2.82 6.19
CA GLY A 138 -59.50 -2.48 6.07
C GLY A 138 -60.33 -2.98 4.87
N GLY A 139 -61.13 -4.03 5.12
CA GLY A 139 -62.61 -3.98 5.02
C GLY A 139 -63.32 -4.14 3.66
N ALA A 140 -64.15 -5.18 3.54
CA ALA A 140 -65.48 -5.20 2.86
C ALA A 140 -66.14 -6.58 3.16
N ASN A 141 -67.24 -6.66 3.91
CA ASN A 141 -68.65 -6.56 3.47
C ASN A 141 -69.03 -7.50 2.30
N ALA A 142 -69.67 -8.63 2.63
CA ALA A 142 -70.83 -9.22 1.93
C ALA A 142 -71.46 -10.30 2.83
#